data_AF-A0A963NGB5-F1
#
_entry.id   AF-A0A963NGB5-F1
#
_cell.length_a   1.000
_cell.length_b   1.000
_cell.length_c   1.000
_cell.angle_alpha   90.00
_cell.angle_beta   90.00
_cell.angle_gamma   90.00
#
_symmetry.space_group_name_H-M   'P 1'
#
loop_
_entity.id
_entity.type
_entity.pdbx_description
1 polymer ?
#
loop_
_entity_poly.entity_id
_entity_poly.type
_entity_poly.pdbx_seq_one_letter_code
_entity_poly.pdbx_strand_id
1 'polypeptide(L)' 'YAAHNAAKVIKRENAIKGMPVPLHPGAERYYREVGLVK' A
#
# COMPACT_ATOMS: atom_id res chain seq x y z
N TYR A 1 0.99 -6.37 -19.09
CA TYR A 1 2.43 -6.05 -19.12
C TYR A 1 2.74 -5.10 -17.97
N ALA A 2 3.85 -5.32 -17.26
CA ALA A 2 4.34 -4.35 -16.28
C ALA A 2 5.06 -3.21 -17.00
N ALA A 3 4.84 -1.97 -16.58
CA ALA A 3 5.53 -0.81 -17.14
C ALA A 3 7.06 -0.87 -16.91
N HIS A 4 7.51 -1.61 -15.90
CA HIS A 4 8.92 -1.80 -15.56
C HIS A 4 9.13 -3.14 -14.84
N ASN A 5 10.32 -3.75 -14.98
CA ASN A 5 10.64 -5.01 -14.29
C ASN A 5 10.53 -4.89 -12.76
N ALA A 6 10.92 -3.74 -12.20
CA ALA A 6 10.80 -3.48 -10.76
C ALA A 6 9.35 -3.46 -10.25
N ALA A 7 8.36 -3.25 -11.10
CA ALA A 7 6.96 -3.26 -10.66
C ALA A 7 6.49 -4.66 -10.22
N LYS A 8 7.23 -5.74 -10.57
CA LYS A 8 6.91 -7.12 -10.18
C LYS A 8 6.91 -7.34 -8.66
N VAL A 9 7.60 -6.50 -7.90
CA VAL A 9 7.66 -6.60 -6.43
C VAL A 9 6.63 -5.71 -5.72
N ILE A 10 5.89 -4.88 -6.45
CA ILE A 10 4.85 -4.02 -5.86
C ILE A 10 3.68 -4.89 -5.44
N LYS A 11 3.41 -4.90 -4.13
CA LYS A 11 2.41 -5.74 -3.48
C LYS A 11 1.64 -4.92 -2.46
N ARG A 12 0.31 -5.04 -2.46
CA ARG A 12 -0.56 -4.22 -1.61
C ARG A 12 -0.29 -4.49 -0.12
N GLU A 13 0.04 -5.73 0.21
CA GLU A 13 0.32 -6.23 1.56
C GLU A 13 1.57 -5.58 2.18
N ASN A 14 2.43 -5.01 1.34
CA ASN A 14 3.65 -4.33 1.77
C ASN A 14 3.55 -2.81 1.64
N ALA A 15 2.45 -2.26 1.12
CA ALA A 15 2.34 -0.86 0.73
C ALA A 15 2.48 0.14 1.89
N ILE A 16 2.19 -0.29 3.12
CA ILE A 16 2.22 0.55 4.31
C ILE A 16 3.38 0.21 5.27
N LYS A 17 4.17 -0.83 4.95
CA LYS A 17 5.24 -1.30 5.83
C LYS A 17 6.39 -0.31 5.83
N GLY A 18 6.83 0.12 7.00
CA GLY A 18 8.00 0.99 7.17
C GLY A 18 7.75 2.46 6.80
N MET A 19 6.50 2.90 6.69
CA MET A 19 6.18 4.30 6.42
C MET A 19 6.49 5.16 7.67
N PRO A 20 7.35 6.19 7.58
CA PRO A 20 7.67 7.05 8.73
C PRO A 20 6.63 8.16 8.96
N VAL A 21 5.68 8.31 8.04
CA VAL A 21 4.65 9.35 8.04
C VAL A 21 3.26 8.74 8.03
N PRO A 22 2.25 9.44 8.60
CA PRO A 22 0.88 8.95 8.62
C PRO A 22 0.29 8.86 7.21
N LEU A 23 -0.69 7.97 7.06
CA LEU A 23 -1.46 7.84 5.84
C LEU A 23 -2.42 9.02 5.67
N HIS A 24 -2.65 9.42 4.42
CA HIS A 24 -3.75 10.32 4.09
C HIS A 24 -5.09 9.66 4.44
N PRO A 25 -6.13 10.39 4.90
CA PRO A 25 -7.40 9.79 5.35
C PRO A 25 -8.07 8.86 4.33
N GLY A 26 -8.02 9.22 3.04
CA GLY A 26 -8.54 8.38 1.96
C GLY A 26 -7.77 7.07 1.77
N ALA A 27 -6.44 7.11 1.89
CA ALA A 27 -5.60 5.91 1.81
C ALA A 27 -5.81 5.01 3.03
N GLU A 28 -5.93 5.61 4.21
CA GLU A 28 -6.21 4.88 5.45
C GLU A 28 -7.56 4.16 5.37
N ARG A 29 -8.63 4.86 4.93
CA ARG A 29 -9.94 4.23 4.70
C ARG A 29 -9.84 3.05 3.74
N TYR A 30 -9.20 3.24 2.58
CA TYR A 30 -9.02 2.17 1.61
C TYR A 30 -8.29 0.96 2.22
N TYR A 31 -7.16 1.20 2.90
CA TYR A 31 -6.39 0.11 3.49
C TYR A 31 -7.11 -0.59 4.65
N ARG A 32 -7.99 0.10 5.40
CA ARG A 32 -8.92 -0.56 6.35
C ARG A 32 -9.95 -1.43 5.63
N GLU A 33 -10.58 -0.92 4.56
CA GLU A 33 -11.59 -1.67 3.78
C GLU A 33 -11.03 -2.95 3.16
N VAL A 34 -9.76 -2.93 2.72
CA VAL A 34 -9.08 -4.11 2.18
C VAL A 34 -8.35 -4.95 3.23
N GLY A 35 -8.54 -4.66 4.52
CA GLY A 35 -8.02 -5.46 5.64
C GLY A 35 -6.53 -5.35 5.91
N LEU A 36 -5.88 -4.28 5.45
CA LEU A 36 -4.44 -4.03 5.61
C LEU A 36 -4.09 -3.11 6.78
N VAL A 37 -5.06 -2.36 7.30
CA VAL A 37 -4.94 -1.54 8.51
C VAL A 37 -6.07 -1.92 9.47
N LYS A 38 -5.76 -2.09 10.76
CA LYS A 38 -6.75 -2.26 11.83
C LYS A 38 -6.96 -0.95 12.58
#